data_AF-A0A947RBY7-F1
#
_entry.id   AF-A0A947RBY7-F1
#
_cell.length_a   1.000
_cell.length_b   1.000
_cell.length_c   1.000
_cell.angle_alpha   90.00
_cell.angle_beta   90.00
_cell.angle_gamma   90.00
#
_symmetry.space_group_name_H-M   'P 1'
#
loop_
_entity.id
_entity.type
_entity.pdbx_description
1 polymer ?
#
loop_
_entity_poly.entity_id
_entity_poly.type
_entity_poly.pdbx_seq_one_letter_code
_entity_poly.pdbx_strand_id
1 'polypeptide(L)'
;MRKFPVLLAQVNIGEKFGFGEITSLGEITSNVIPSVFSIATALVVSYFLWGAFKFLIAGENKEETIEARRMITNAIIGFIILIFAFFILQFLLSTLFNITDYQIIK
;
A
#
# COMPACT_ATOMS: atom_id res chain seq x y z
N MET A 1 46.09 -22.36 15.24
CA MET A 1 45.02 -21.49 14.67
C MET A 1 43.70 -22.26 14.74
N ARG A 2 42.83 -21.95 15.72
CA ARG A 2 41.54 -22.63 15.91
C ARG A 2 40.46 -21.74 15.29
N LYS A 3 39.97 -22.09 14.09
CA LYS A 3 38.85 -21.39 13.47
C LYS A 3 37.59 -21.75 14.26
N PHE A 4 37.05 -20.81 15.02
CA PHE A 4 35.74 -20.98 15.64
C PHE A 4 34.69 -20.93 14.53
N PRO A 5 33.87 -21.99 14.34
CA PRO A 5 32.74 -21.91 13.44
C PRO A 5 31.78 -20.89 14.03
N VAL A 6 31.60 -19.76 13.35
CA VAL A 6 30.51 -18.83 13.63
C VAL A 6 29.25 -19.58 13.21
N LEU A 7 28.65 -20.31 14.15
CA LEU A 7 27.29 -20.79 13.98
C LEU A 7 26.46 -19.51 13.82
N LEU A 8 26.02 -19.24 12.60
CA LEU A 8 25.02 -18.21 12.31
C LEU A 8 23.75 -18.70 12.99
N ALA A 9 23.64 -18.47 14.30
CA ALA A 9 22.42 -18.65 15.04
C ALA A 9 21.41 -17.77 14.34
N GLN A 10 20.54 -18.40 13.54
CA GLN A 10 19.43 -17.75 12.89
C GLN A 10 18.61 -17.16 14.03
N VAL A 11 18.75 -15.86 14.26
CA VAL A 11 17.98 -15.17 15.28
C VAL A 11 16.55 -15.17 14.77
N ASN A 12 15.75 -16.14 15.22
CA ASN A 12 14.32 -16.16 14.99
C ASN A 12 13.69 -15.02 15.79
N ILE A 13 13.51 -13.89 15.12
CA ILE A 13 12.98 -12.64 15.68
C ILE A 13 11.54 -12.86 16.18
N GLY A 14 10.79 -13.78 15.55
CA GLY A 14 9.43 -14.15 15.94
C GLY A 14 9.31 -14.76 17.34
N GLU A 15 10.24 -15.62 17.74
CA GLU A 15 10.25 -16.25 19.08
C GLU A 15 10.74 -15.29 20.17
N LYS A 16 11.67 -14.37 19.87
CA LYS A 16 12.24 -13.46 20.87
C LYS A 16 11.35 -12.27 21.22
N PHE A 17 10.45 -11.87 20.33
CA PHE A 17 9.61 -10.68 20.51
C PHE A 17 8.09 -10.98 20.46
N GLY A 18 7.70 -12.26 20.36
CA GLY A 18 6.30 -12.68 20.47
C GLY A 18 5.46 -12.42 19.22
N PHE A 19 6.08 -12.35 18.04
CA PHE A 19 5.40 -12.12 16.75
C PHE A 19 4.97 -13.40 16.03
N GLY A 20 5.09 -14.59 16.65
CA GLY A 20 4.67 -15.86 16.05
C GLY A 20 5.53 -16.27 14.85
N GLU A 21 4.90 -16.74 13.75
CA GLU A 21 5.59 -17.17 12.50
C GLU A 21 6.23 -16.02 11.71
N ILE A 22 6.06 -14.77 12.14
CA ILE A 22 6.66 -13.62 11.46
C ILE A 22 8.16 -13.61 11.76
N THR A 23 8.94 -14.14 10.85
CA THR A 23 10.40 -14.25 11.00
C THR A 23 11.13 -12.97 10.54
N SER A 24 10.44 -12.08 9.80
CA SER A 24 11.00 -10.79 9.35
C SER A 24 9.93 -9.72 9.07
N LEU A 25 10.34 -8.44 9.12
CA LEU A 25 9.53 -7.31 8.64
C LEU A 25 9.15 -7.45 7.16
N GLY A 26 9.96 -8.16 6.36
CA GLY A 26 9.68 -8.44 4.96
C GLY A 26 8.46 -9.34 4.75
N GLU A 27 8.17 -10.23 5.69
CA GLU A 27 7.06 -11.19 5.61
C GLU A 27 5.70 -10.54 5.89
N ILE A 28 5.62 -9.66 6.90
CA ILE A 28 4.42 -8.81 7.13
C ILE A 28 4.16 -7.96 5.89
N THR A 29 5.22 -7.32 5.39
CA THR A 29 5.11 -6.39 4.28
C THR A 29 4.61 -7.12 3.02
N SER A 30 5.08 -8.34 2.76
CA SER A 30 4.69 -9.15 1.59
C SER A 30 3.27 -9.69 1.60
N ASN A 31 2.66 -9.90 2.77
CA ASN A 31 1.30 -10.44 2.84
C ASN A 31 0.24 -9.35 3.06
N VAL A 32 0.57 -8.31 3.84
CA VAL A 32 -0.42 -7.29 4.25
C VAL A 32 -0.53 -6.15 3.25
N ILE A 33 0.59 -5.62 2.77
CA ILE A 33 0.59 -4.44 1.90
C ILE A 33 -0.13 -4.68 0.57
N PRO A 34 0.06 -5.78 -0.17
CA PRO A 34 -0.69 -6.03 -1.41
C PRO A 34 -2.21 -6.04 -1.20
N SER A 35 -2.66 -6.65 -0.11
CA SER A 35 -4.09 -6.72 0.25
C SER A 35 -4.65 -5.34 0.56
N VAL A 36 -3.92 -4.51 1.32
CA VAL A 36 -4.32 -3.13 1.64
C VAL A 36 -4.37 -2.26 0.38
N PHE A 37 -3.35 -2.34 -0.49
CA PHE A 37 -3.32 -1.57 -1.74
C PHE A 37 -4.45 -1.98 -2.70
N SER A 38 -4.80 -3.26 -2.75
CA SER A 38 -5.91 -3.75 -3.56
C SER A 38 -7.24 -3.16 -3.09
N ILE A 39 -7.50 -3.20 -1.78
CA ILE A 39 -8.72 -2.64 -1.18
C ILE A 39 -8.75 -1.12 -1.36
N ALA A 40 -7.64 -0.42 -1.09
CA ALA A 40 -7.56 1.02 -1.21
C ALA A 40 -7.79 1.49 -2.65
N THR A 41 -7.20 0.81 -3.63
CA THR A 41 -7.43 1.10 -5.05
C THR A 41 -8.90 0.91 -5.42
N ALA A 42 -9.53 -0.19 -5.00
CA ALA A 42 -10.94 -0.44 -5.25
C ALA A 42 -11.85 0.65 -4.64
N LEU A 43 -11.55 1.12 -3.43
CA LEU A 43 -12.28 2.20 -2.77
C LEU A 43 -12.14 3.53 -3.50
N VAL A 44 -10.92 3.89 -3.91
CA VAL A 44 -10.66 5.13 -4.66
C VAL A 44 -11.41 5.14 -5.99
N VAL A 45 -11.37 4.02 -6.74
CA VAL A 45 -12.13 3.88 -7.99
C VAL A 45 -13.62 3.97 -7.74
N SER A 46 -14.14 3.28 -6.73
CA SER A 46 -15.57 3.30 -6.41
C SER A 46 -16.04 4.72 -6.02
N TYR A 47 -15.24 5.44 -5.24
CA TYR A 47 -15.51 6.82 -4.84
C TYR A 47 -15.45 7.80 -6.03
N PHE A 48 -14.48 7.61 -6.93
CA PHE A 48 -14.41 8.37 -8.19
C PHE A 48 -15.64 8.15 -9.05
N LEU A 49 -16.05 6.89 -9.24
CA LEU A 49 -17.23 6.53 -10.03
C LEU A 49 -18.50 7.12 -9.43
N TRP A 50 -18.64 7.13 -8.11
CA TRP A 50 -19.78 7.76 -7.44
C TRP A 50 -19.82 9.27 -7.69
N GLY A 51 -18.69 9.96 -7.58
CA GLY A 51 -18.57 11.38 -7.90
C GLY A 51 -18.87 11.68 -9.37
N ALA A 52 -18.37 10.84 -10.28
CA ALA A 52 -18.63 10.96 -11.72
C ALA A 52 -20.10 10.72 -12.05
N PHE A 53 -20.73 9.71 -11.47
CA PHE A 53 -22.16 9.44 -11.66
C PHE A 53 -23.01 10.61 -11.16
N LYS A 54 -22.71 11.12 -9.96
CA LYS A 54 -23.38 12.31 -9.40
C LYS A 54 -23.22 13.53 -10.30
N PHE A 55 -22.05 13.71 -10.91
CA PHE A 55 -21.80 14.81 -11.85
C PHE A 55 -22.67 14.70 -13.11
N LEU A 56 -22.91 13.48 -13.62
CA LEU A 56 -23.72 13.26 -14.82
C LEU A 56 -25.23 13.53 -14.57
N ILE A 57 -25.74 13.21 -13.38
CA ILE A 57 -27.16 13.37 -13.05
C ILE A 57 -27.52 14.76 -12.48
N ALA A 58 -26.53 15.56 -12.05
CA ALA A 58 -26.74 16.87 -11.42
C ALA A 58 -27.46 17.89 -12.33
N GLY A 59 -27.41 17.71 -13.66
CA GLY A 59 -28.10 18.57 -14.62
C GLY A 59 -27.73 20.05 -14.46
N GLU A 60 -28.74 20.91 -14.28
CA GLU A 60 -28.57 22.36 -14.07
C GLU A 60 -28.40 22.76 -12.59
N ASN A 61 -28.46 21.82 -11.65
CA ASN A 61 -28.27 22.12 -10.24
C ASN A 61 -26.79 22.45 -9.98
N LYS A 62 -26.51 23.73 -9.77
CA LYS A 62 -25.16 24.24 -9.50
C LYS A 62 -24.56 23.66 -8.23
N GLU A 63 -25.37 23.43 -7.18
CA GLU A 63 -24.89 22.92 -5.90
C GLU A 63 -24.43 21.47 -6.02
N GLU A 64 -25.24 20.61 -6.62
CA GLU A 64 -24.89 19.21 -6.88
C GLU A 64 -23.69 19.08 -7.82
N THR A 65 -23.58 19.95 -8.81
CA THR A 65 -22.43 20.00 -9.73
C THR A 65 -21.14 20.34 -8.99
N ILE A 66 -21.18 21.30 -8.06
CA ILE A 66 -20.02 21.69 -7.25
C ILE A 66 -19.61 20.55 -6.32
N GLU A 67 -20.58 19.90 -5.70
CA GLU A 67 -20.32 18.77 -4.80
C GLU A 67 -19.70 17.60 -5.56
N ALA A 68 -20.27 17.22 -6.71
CA ALA A 68 -19.73 16.14 -7.54
C ALA A 68 -18.30 16.43 -8.03
N ARG A 69 -18.01 17.67 -8.43
CA ARG A 69 -16.64 18.09 -8.77
C ARG A 69 -15.69 17.94 -7.58
N ARG A 70 -16.11 18.29 -6.35
CA ARG A 70 -15.29 18.08 -5.15
C ARG A 70 -15.02 16.60 -4.91
N MET A 71 -16.02 15.73 -5.06
CA MET A 71 -15.84 14.28 -4.91
C MET A 71 -14.80 13.75 -5.92
N ILE A 72 -14.92 14.14 -7.18
CA ILE A 72 -13.98 13.75 -8.25
C ILE A 72 -12.57 14.22 -7.92
N THR A 73 -12.39 15.50 -7.54
CA THR A 73 -11.08 16.05 -7.18
C THR A 73 -10.47 15.32 -5.98
N ASN A 74 -11.26 15.04 -4.95
CA ASN A 74 -10.81 14.30 -3.77
C ASN A 74 -10.39 12.87 -4.12
N ALA A 75 -11.14 12.21 -5.01
CA ALA A 75 -10.79 10.87 -5.49
C ALA A 75 -9.46 10.88 -6.25
N ILE A 76 -9.22 11.88 -7.09
CA ILE A 76 -7.95 12.06 -7.82
C ILE A 76 -6.79 12.28 -6.85
N ILE A 77 -6.97 13.13 -5.82
CA ILE A 77 -5.96 13.35 -4.78
C ILE A 77 -5.63 12.03 -4.06
N GLY A 78 -6.65 11.26 -3.67
CA GLY A 78 -6.47 9.95 -3.05
C GLY A 78 -5.70 8.98 -3.96
N PHE A 79 -6.00 8.98 -5.25
CA PHE A 79 -5.28 8.16 -6.23
C PHE A 79 -3.80 8.57 -6.35
N ILE A 80 -3.51 9.86 -6.40
CA ILE A 80 -2.14 10.38 -6.43
C ILE A 80 -1.37 9.94 -5.18
N ILE A 81 -2.00 10.02 -4.00
CA ILE A 81 -1.39 9.55 -2.75
C ILE A 81 -1.06 8.06 -2.82
N LEU A 82 -1.95 7.22 -3.37
CA LEU A 82 -1.68 5.78 -3.55
C LEU A 82 -0.47 5.53 -4.45
N ILE A 83 -0.35 6.27 -5.56
CA ILE A 83 0.80 6.17 -6.46
C ILE A 83 2.10 6.52 -5.73
N PHE A 84 2.11 7.63 -4.99
CA PHE A 84 3.30 8.02 -4.22
C PHE A 84 3.62 7.03 -3.12
N ALA A 85 2.62 6.50 -2.41
CA ALA A 85 2.83 5.48 -1.39
C ALA A 85 3.48 4.22 -2.00
N PHE A 86 3.03 3.79 -3.18
CA PHE A 86 3.64 2.68 -3.90
C PHE A 86 5.12 2.95 -4.22
N PHE A 87 5.44 4.12 -4.78
CA PHE A 87 6.83 4.48 -5.09
C PHE A 87 7.72 4.58 -3.85
N ILE A 88 7.23 5.18 -2.77
CA ILE A 88 7.97 5.29 -1.51
C ILE A 88 8.26 3.89 -0.97
N LEU A 89 7.27 2.99 -0.95
CA LEU A 89 7.47 1.62 -0.48
C LEU A 89 8.47 0.87 -1.36
N GLN A 90 8.34 0.94 -2.68
CA GLN A 90 9.27 0.29 -3.60
C GLN A 90 10.71 0.78 -3.38
N PHE A 91 10.89 2.10 -3.21
CA PHE A 91 12.20 2.70 -2.97
C PHE A 91 12.79 2.29 -1.62
N LEU A 92 11.98 2.29 -0.56
CA LEU A 92 12.42 1.89 0.80
C LEU A 92 12.78 0.40 0.86
N LEU A 93 11.95 -0.48 0.30
CA LEU A 93 12.20 -1.93 0.29
C LEU A 93 13.46 -2.29 -0.52
N SER A 94 13.63 -1.68 -1.70
CA SER A 94 14.81 -1.91 -2.53
C SER A 94 16.11 -1.40 -1.89
N THR A 95 16.07 -0.22 -1.26
CA THR A 95 17.30 0.45 -0.76
C THR A 95 17.69 -0.03 0.63
N LEU A 96 16.73 -0.29 1.52
CA LEU A 96 17.00 -0.63 2.92
C LEU A 96 17.12 -2.13 3.15
N PHE A 97 16.36 -2.94 2.40
CA PHE A 97 16.28 -4.39 2.63
C PHE A 97 16.88 -5.23 1.49
N ASN A 98 17.32 -4.58 0.40
CA ASN A 98 17.87 -5.24 -0.79
C ASN A 98 16.93 -6.34 -1.36
N ILE A 99 15.63 -6.20 -1.11
CA ILE A 99 14.59 -7.11 -1.58
C ILE A 99 14.16 -6.63 -2.96
N THR A 100 14.76 -7.20 -3.99
CA THR A 100 14.52 -6.81 -5.39
C THR A 100 13.24 -7.43 -5.96
N ASP A 101 12.77 -8.54 -5.39
CA ASP A 101 11.63 -9.33 -5.90
C ASP A 101 10.28 -9.01 -5.22
N TYR A 102 10.20 -7.87 -4.54
CA TYR A 102 8.95 -7.44 -3.90
C TYR A 102 7.98 -6.86 -4.95
N GLN A 103 6.94 -7.62 -5.30
CA GLN A 103 5.87 -7.21 -6.21
C GLN A 103 4.61 -6.91 -5.40
N ILE A 104 4.26 -5.63 -5.23
CA ILE A 104 3.01 -5.22 -4.56
C ILE A 104 1.77 -5.65 -5.37
N ILE A 105 1.93 -5.76 -6.68
CA ILE A 105 0.90 -6.16 -7.63
C ILE A 105 1.55 -7.21 -8.53
N LYS A 106 0.99 -8.42 -8.57
CA LYS A 106 1.36 -9.45 -9.56
C LYS A 106 0.73 -9.15 -10.91
#